data_AF-A0A6N8J8Y5-F1
#
_entry.id   AF-A0A6N8J8Y5-F1
#
_cell.length_a   1.000
_cell.length_b   1.000
_cell.length_c   1.000
_cell.angle_alpha   90.00
_cell.angle_beta   90.00
_cell.angle_gamma   90.00
#
_symmetry.space_group_name_H-M   'P 1'
#
loop_
_entity.id
_entity.type
_entity.pdbx_description
1 polymer ?
#
loop_
_entity_poly.entity_id
_entity_poly.type
_entity_poly.pdbx_seq_one_letter_code
_entity_poly.pdbx_strand_id
1 'polypeptide(L)'
;MFSCTGATPQEKAEHSVEMYMPSYLDFPKSYEGIEFEKLEKDSLTGNAWHISHMYRSKNKKGEIAVAQRVFFLDTLFQVKKVMTLKEYSDLIAPKE
;
A
#
# COMPACT_ATOMS: atom_id res chain seq x y z
N MET A 1 -11.74 -6.46 27.06
CA MET A 1 -12.37 -7.55 26.30
C MET A 1 -12.11 -7.27 24.83
N PHE A 2 -11.06 -7.85 24.23
CA PHE A 2 -10.81 -7.72 22.79
C PHE A 2 -11.62 -8.82 22.10
N SER A 3 -12.66 -8.41 21.39
CA SER A 3 -13.52 -9.29 20.61
C SER A 3 -12.68 -9.90 19.48
N CYS A 4 -12.41 -11.20 19.54
CA CYS A 4 -11.86 -11.98 18.42
C CYS A 4 -12.93 -12.17 17.33
N THR A 5 -13.45 -11.09 16.78
CA THR A 5 -14.01 -11.07 15.43
C THR A 5 -12.82 -10.99 14.49
N GLY A 6 -12.64 -11.99 13.62
CA GLY A 6 -11.45 -12.10 12.78
C GLY A 6 -11.15 -10.82 11.99
N ALA A 7 -9.87 -10.57 11.69
CA ALA A 7 -9.44 -9.38 10.97
C ALA A 7 -10.25 -9.16 9.68
N THR A 8 -10.76 -7.95 9.52
CA THR A 8 -11.46 -7.49 8.32
C THR A 8 -10.52 -7.52 7.11
N PRO A 9 -11.05 -7.57 5.87
CA PRO A 9 -10.23 -7.41 4.67
C PRO A 9 -9.33 -6.17 4.70
N GLN A 10 -9.85 -5.05 5.22
CA GLN A 10 -9.11 -3.80 5.40
C GLN A 10 -7.89 -4.04 6.31
N GLU A 11 -8.10 -4.52 7.54
CA GLU A 11 -7.02 -4.76 8.51
C GLU A 11 -5.98 -5.75 7.98
N LYS A 12 -6.40 -6.78 7.23
CA LYS A 12 -5.48 -7.73 6.59
C LYS A 12 -4.60 -7.06 5.54
N ALA A 13 -5.18 -6.19 4.71
CA ALA A 13 -4.44 -5.46 3.68
C ALA A 13 -3.46 -4.46 4.29
N GLU A 14 -3.89 -3.66 5.27
CA GLU A 14 -3.04 -2.72 6.01
C GLU A 14 -1.86 -3.46 6.65
N HIS A 15 -2.14 -4.55 7.38
CA HIS A 15 -1.10 -5.35 8.00
C HIS A 15 -0.12 -5.95 6.98
N SER A 16 -0.60 -6.41 5.82
CA SER A 16 0.29 -6.92 4.77
C SER A 16 1.19 -5.83 4.20
N VAL A 17 0.67 -4.62 3.99
CA VAL A 17 1.47 -3.47 3.54
C VAL A 17 2.53 -3.15 4.59
N GLU A 18 2.16 -3.01 5.87
CA GLU A 18 3.11 -2.74 6.95
C GLU A 18 4.23 -3.79 7.03
N MET A 19 3.91 -5.08 6.89
CA MET A 19 4.89 -6.17 6.87
C MET A 19 5.77 -6.16 5.62
N TYR A 20 5.28 -5.60 4.51
CA TYR A 20 6.03 -5.44 3.27
C TYR A 20 7.01 -4.26 3.30
N MET A 21 6.66 -3.16 3.98
CA MET A 21 7.46 -1.91 4.00
C MET A 21 8.94 -2.10 4.36
N PRO A 22 9.32 -2.93 5.35
CA PRO A 22 10.72 -3.15 5.69
C PRO A 22 11.56 -3.78 4.57
N SER A 23 10.93 -4.53 3.66
CA SER A 23 11.62 -5.11 2.50
C SER A 23 11.65 -4.18 1.29
N TYR A 24 10.75 -3.20 1.26
CA TYR A 24 10.57 -2.27 0.14
C TYR A 24 11.41 -1.00 0.27
N LEU A 25 11.64 -0.52 1.48
CA LEU A 25 12.34 0.75 1.73
C LEU A 25 13.85 0.58 1.85
N ASP A 26 14.61 1.55 1.33
CA ASP A 26 16.07 1.62 1.50
C ASP A 26 16.46 1.79 2.99
N PHE A 27 15.61 2.46 3.78
CA PHE A 27 15.83 2.73 5.21
C PHE A 27 14.62 2.29 6.05
N PRO A 28 14.42 0.98 6.27
CA PRO A 28 13.23 0.43 6.95
C PRO A 28 12.93 1.04 8.31
N LYS A 29 13.98 1.30 9.11
CA LYS A 29 13.86 1.85 10.47
C LYS A 29 13.32 3.29 10.53
N SER A 30 13.23 3.96 9.38
CA SER A 30 12.70 5.32 9.27
C SER A 30 11.23 5.36 8.84
N TYR A 31 10.64 4.20 8.55
CA TYR A 31 9.25 4.08 8.14
C TYR A 31 8.31 4.49 9.28
N GLU A 32 7.34 5.31 8.93
CA GLU A 32 6.18 5.58 9.76
C GLU A 32 4.96 5.76 8.87
N GLY A 33 3.97 4.89 9.07
CA GLY A 33 2.67 4.99 8.40
C GLY A 33 1.91 6.23 8.89
N ILE A 34 1.25 6.91 7.96
CA ILE A 34 0.44 8.10 8.26
C ILE A 34 -1.04 7.75 8.14
N GLU A 35 -1.45 7.24 6.99
CA GLU A 35 -2.83 6.85 6.74
C GLU A 35 -2.94 5.78 5.66
N PHE A 36 -3.99 4.97 5.79
CA PHE A 36 -4.44 4.06 4.75
C PHE A 36 -5.76 4.56 4.18
N GLU A 37 -5.88 4.50 2.86
CA GLU A 37 -7.17 4.65 2.21
C GLU A 37 -7.98 3.35 2.30
N LYS A 38 -9.23 3.43 1.87
CA LYS A 38 -10.11 2.27 1.82
C LYS A 38 -9.56 1.24 0.82
N LEU A 39 -9.62 -0.03 1.21
CA LEU A 39 -9.35 -1.16 0.33
C LEU A 39 -10.43 -1.25 -0.75
N GLU A 40 -9.98 -1.34 -2.00
CA GLU A 40 -10.85 -1.41 -3.17
C GLU A 40 -10.51 -2.64 -4.02
N LYS A 41 -11.49 -3.11 -4.79
CA LYS A 41 -11.27 -4.18 -5.77
C LYS A 41 -10.50 -3.60 -6.95
N ASP A 42 -9.46 -4.30 -7.38
CA ASP A 42 -8.74 -3.97 -8.61
C ASP A 42 -9.34 -4.76 -9.78
N SER A 43 -9.64 -4.07 -10.88
CA SER A 43 -10.06 -4.67 -12.15
C SER A 43 -9.11 -4.36 -13.30
N LEU A 44 -8.07 -3.55 -13.05
CA LEU A 44 -7.23 -2.96 -14.09
C LEU A 44 -5.87 -3.62 -14.20
N THR A 45 -5.29 -4.07 -13.09
CA THR A 45 -3.92 -4.62 -13.09
C THR A 45 -3.88 -6.15 -13.01
N GLY A 46 -5.04 -6.81 -12.93
CA GLY A 46 -5.16 -8.26 -12.77
C GLY A 46 -4.95 -8.75 -11.34
N ASN A 47 -4.78 -7.84 -10.37
CA ASN A 47 -4.77 -8.16 -8.95
C ASN A 47 -6.20 -8.16 -8.40
N ALA A 48 -6.41 -8.69 -7.20
CA ALA A 48 -7.74 -8.75 -6.61
C ALA A 48 -8.12 -7.43 -5.93
N TRP A 49 -7.15 -6.76 -5.32
CA TRP A 49 -7.37 -5.58 -4.51
C TRP A 49 -6.27 -4.54 -4.70
N HIS A 50 -6.56 -3.29 -4.36
CA HIS A 50 -5.56 -2.26 -4.12
C HIS A 50 -5.88 -1.43 -2.88
N ILE A 51 -4.84 -0.92 -2.23
CA ILE A 51 -4.92 0.03 -1.13
C ILE A 51 -3.86 1.11 -1.30
N SER A 52 -4.23 2.36 -1.10
CA SER A 52 -3.30 3.49 -1.09
C SER A 52 -2.84 3.74 0.34
N HIS A 53 -1.55 4.00 0.51
CA HIS A 53 -0.95 4.25 1.81
C HIS A 53 0.02 5.43 1.74
N MET A 54 -0.21 6.41 2.61
CA MET A 54 0.70 7.53 2.83
C MET A 54 1.59 7.24 4.04
N TYR A 55 2.89 7.46 3.86
CA TYR A 55 3.90 7.21 4.88
C TYR A 55 5.07 8.20 4.77
N ARG A 56 5.84 8.32 5.84
CA ARG A 56 7.15 9.01 5.81
C ARG A 56 8.28 8.00 5.95
N SER A 57 9.37 8.25 5.24
CA SER A 57 10.61 7.45 5.34
C SER A 57 11.80 8.23 4.79
N LYS A 58 13.03 7.80 5.12
CA LYS A 58 14.23 8.34 4.50
C LYS A 58 14.32 7.92 3.03
N ASN A 59 14.58 8.88 2.16
CA ASN A 59 14.90 8.65 0.75
C ASN A 59 16.38 8.24 0.58
N LYS A 60 16.81 7.94 -0.65
CA LYS A 60 18.21 7.58 -0.99
C LYS A 60 19.26 8.64 -0.62
N LYS A 61 18.85 9.90 -0.40
CA LYS A 61 19.72 10.99 0.06
C LYS A 61 19.79 11.10 1.60
N GLY A 62 19.04 10.26 2.32
CA GLY A 62 18.98 10.25 3.78
C GLY A 62 17.98 11.24 4.39
N GLU A 63 17.21 11.95 3.56
CA GLU A 63 16.22 12.95 4.00
C GLU A 63 14.87 12.27 4.27
N ILE A 64 14.17 12.69 5.32
CA ILE A 64 12.79 12.24 5.56
C ILE A 64 11.87 12.90 4.52
N ALA A 65 11.16 12.07 3.77
CA ALA A 65 10.16 12.50 2.79
C ALA A 65 8.85 11.78 3.02
N VAL A 66 7.74 12.45 2.70
CA VAL A 66 6.42 11.83 2.62
C VAL A 66 6.24 11.23 1.23
N ALA A 67 5.72 10.02 1.18
CA ALA A 67 5.38 9.33 -0.05
C ALA A 67 3.98 8.71 0.07
N GLN A 68 3.29 8.67 -1.06
CA GLN A 68 2.04 7.93 -1.23
C GLN A 68 2.24 6.89 -2.32
N ARG A 69 1.82 5.66 -2.03
CA ARG A 69 1.95 4.51 -2.94
C ARG A 69 0.68 3.71 -2.95
N VAL A 70 0.38 3.10 -4.10
CA VAL A 70 -0.73 2.18 -4.28
C VAL A 70 -0.15 0.76 -4.26
N PHE A 71 -0.63 -0.06 -3.34
CA PHE A 71 -0.22 -1.45 -3.14
C PHE A 71 -1.32 -2.36 -3.67
N PHE A 72 -0.97 -3.23 -4.62
CA PHE A 72 -1.89 -4.19 -5.20
C PHE A 72 -1.71 -5.54 -4.53
N LEU A 73 -2.81 -6.17 -4.14
CA LEU A 73 -2.83 -7.40 -3.36
C LEU A 73 -3.58 -8.53 -4.08
N ASP A 74 -3.16 -9.76 -3.83
CA ASP A 74 -3.89 -10.96 -4.25
C ASP A 74 -5.10 -11.24 -3.35
N THR A 75 -5.81 -12.34 -3.62
CA THR A 75 -6.99 -12.77 -2.85
C THR A 75 -6.69 -13.16 -1.39
N LEU A 76 -5.42 -13.37 -1.05
CA LEU A 76 -4.92 -13.65 0.30
C LEU A 76 -4.34 -12.39 0.97
N PHE A 77 -4.57 -11.22 0.38
CA PHE A 77 -4.07 -9.92 0.82
C PHE A 77 -2.54 -9.86 0.88
N GLN A 78 -1.83 -10.57 0.00
CA GLN A 78 -0.38 -10.42 -0.11
C GLN A 78 -0.03 -9.38 -1.18
N VAL A 79 0.83 -8.42 -0.84
CA VAL A 79 1.33 -7.41 -1.78
C VAL A 79 2.05 -8.08 -2.96
N LYS A 80 1.61 -7.78 -4.20
CA LYS A 80 2.20 -8.27 -5.45
C LYS A 80 2.86 -7.19 -6.28
N LYS A 81 2.36 -5.96 -6.18
CA LYS A 81 2.84 -4.84 -6.97
C LYS A 81 2.69 -3.55 -6.19
N VAL A 82 3.59 -2.61 -6.44
CA VAL A 82 3.53 -1.26 -5.89
C VAL A 82 3.67 -0.27 -7.03
N MET A 83 2.87 0.78 -7.01
CA MET A 83 2.96 1.91 -7.94
C MET A 83 2.97 3.23 -7.19
N THR A 84 3.47 4.27 -7.85
CA THR A 84 3.16 5.65 -7.49
C THR A 84 1.69 5.97 -7.79
N LEU A 85 1.15 6.96 -7.07
CA LEU A 85 -0.20 7.44 -7.36
C LEU A 85 -0.32 7.94 -8.81
N LYS A 86 0.73 8.59 -9.34
CA LYS A 86 0.76 9.06 -10.73
C LYS A 86 0.63 7.91 -11.72
N GLU A 87 1.42 6.84 -11.57
CA GLU A 87 1.35 5.67 -12.47
C GLU A 87 -0.02 5.00 -12.44
N TYR A 88 -0.65 4.93 -11.26
CA TYR A 88 -2.01 4.41 -11.14
C TYR A 88 -3.03 5.32 -11.84
N SER A 89 -2.96 6.64 -11.60
CA SER A 89 -3.83 7.62 -12.24
C SER A 89 -3.72 7.58 -13.77
N ASP A 90 -2.50 7.43 -14.30
CA ASP A 90 -2.26 7.34 -15.74
C ASP A 90 -2.86 6.06 -16.36
N LEU A 91 -2.99 4.97 -15.58
CA LEU A 91 -3.60 3.71 -16.02
C LEU A 91 -5.13 3.77 -16.03
N ILE A 92 -5.74 4.49 -15.09
CA ILE A 92 -7.21 4.58 -14.97
C ILE A 92 -7.79 5.70 -15.85
N ALA A 93 -6.94 6.57 -16.38
CA ALA A 93 -7.36 7.64 -17.28
C ALA A 93 -8.04 7.06 -18.54
N PRO A 94 -9.17 7.63 -18.99
CA PRO A 94 -9.79 7.24 -20.24
C PRO A 94 -8.78 7.43 -21.38
N LYS A 95 -8.59 6.40 -22.21
CA LYS A 95 -7.86 6.55 -23.47
C LYS A 95 -8.79 7.24 -24.45
N GLU A 96 -8.38 8.43 -24.91
CA GLU A 96 -9.06 9.17 -25.97
C GLU A 96 -9.14 8.38 -27.29
#